data_AF-X1LVI9-F1
#
_entry.id   AF-X1LVI9-F1
#
_cell.length_a   1.000
_cell.length_b   1.000
_cell.length_c   1.000
_cell.angle_alpha   90.00
_cell.angle_beta   90.00
_cell.angle_gamma   90.00
#
_symmetry.space_group_name_H-M   'P 1'
#
loop_
_entity.id
_entity.type
_entity.pdbx_description
1 polymer ?
#
loop_
_entity_poly.entity_id
_entity_poly.type
_entity_poly.pdbx_seq_one_letter_code
_entity_poly.pdbx_strand_id
1 'polypeptide(L)'
;DNYHRLPSSPNIATLENQEAKIDVGDEYPYETYVIEGGVKVPTIKFKTVGATLLVTPYIKGEKEVVLDIESEVSEITGAPPFPTAPPIVGTRKARTQIAVDDGATIVIGGLLRETDKKTREGIPFLSRLPLLGSLFTYKTTKKEKTDLLVFITPYILSEELEEENMVQKIKPLKVQIEELYQKGLDYKKLGDYEKAQEYLEEVTEKSRTYGFSSYLESTEKELLELERLEKERVEEEEREKVKLEEERIRKEKIEKAKQEKERIKKAGLE
;
A
#
# COMPACT_ATOMS: atom_id res chain seq x y z
N ASP A 1 14.13 27.97 20.52
CA ASP A 1 14.70 27.09 19.49
C ASP A 1 13.59 26.44 18.70
N ASN A 2 13.55 26.69 17.39
CA ASN A 2 12.68 25.97 16.47
C ASN A 2 13.49 24.83 15.87
N TYR A 3 13.23 23.60 16.30
CA TYR A 3 13.80 22.40 15.70
C TYR A 3 12.90 21.94 14.56
N HIS A 4 13.38 22.07 13.33
CA HIS A 4 12.72 21.49 12.16
C HIS A 4 13.37 20.13 11.88
N ARG A 5 12.61 19.05 12.09
CA ARG A 5 13.03 17.68 11.76
C ARG A 5 12.22 17.21 10.56
N LEU A 6 12.91 16.86 9.47
CA LEU A 6 12.28 16.28 8.29
C LEU A 6 12.65 14.78 8.22
N PRO A 7 11.79 13.87 8.72
CA PRO A 7 12.01 12.45 8.55
C PRO A 7 11.56 12.02 7.15
N SER A 8 12.53 11.79 6.25
CA SER A 8 12.28 11.11 4.98
C SER A 8 12.82 9.69 5.07
N SER A 9 11.98 8.69 4.81
CA SER A 9 12.33 7.27 4.87
C SER A 9 11.81 6.53 3.62
N PRO A 10 12.38 6.83 2.44
CA PRO A 10 12.02 6.11 1.23
C PRO A 10 12.48 4.65 1.34
N ASN A 11 11.60 3.72 0.99
CA ASN A 11 11.89 2.29 0.96
C ASN A 11 11.58 1.78 -0.46
N ILE A 12 12.42 0.91 -1.00
CA ILE A 12 12.25 0.30 -2.31
C ILE A 12 12.79 -1.13 -2.30
N ALA A 13 12.10 -2.02 -2.99
CA ALA A 13 12.54 -3.39 -3.24
C ALA A 13 12.92 -3.54 -4.72
N THR A 14 13.96 -4.31 -5.00
CA THR A 14 14.43 -4.58 -6.36
C THR A 14 15.17 -5.90 -6.42
N LEU A 15 15.36 -6.41 -7.63
CA LEU A 15 16.16 -7.60 -7.90
C LEU A 15 17.65 -7.29 -7.83
N GLU A 16 18.45 -8.34 -7.66
CA GLU A 16 19.90 -8.23 -7.73
C GLU A 16 20.35 -7.66 -9.09
N ASN A 17 21.31 -6.74 -9.06
CA ASN A 17 21.87 -6.02 -10.21
C ASN A 17 20.86 -5.18 -11.00
N GLN A 18 19.65 -4.97 -10.47
CA GLN A 18 18.62 -4.16 -11.08
C GLN A 18 18.54 -2.79 -10.40
N GLU A 19 18.84 -1.73 -11.15
CA GLU A 19 18.64 -0.35 -10.68
C GLU A 19 17.17 -0.11 -10.38
N ALA A 20 16.92 0.53 -9.25
CA ALA A 20 15.60 0.89 -8.78
C ALA A 20 15.59 2.33 -8.28
N LYS A 21 14.50 3.02 -8.57
CA LYS A 21 14.32 4.43 -8.24
C LYS A 21 12.97 4.65 -7.56
N ILE A 22 12.98 5.40 -6.48
CA ILE A 22 11.78 5.95 -5.85
C ILE A 22 11.93 7.47 -5.73
N ASP A 23 10.91 8.20 -6.19
CA ASP A 23 10.76 9.65 -6.01
C ASP A 23 9.51 9.90 -5.18
N VAL A 24 9.65 10.56 -4.03
CA VAL A 24 8.54 10.93 -3.13
C VAL A 24 8.58 12.43 -2.90
N GLY A 25 7.58 13.16 -3.38
CA GLY A 25 7.57 14.60 -3.21
C GLY A 25 6.43 15.29 -3.94
N ASP A 26 6.49 16.61 -3.89
CA ASP A 26 5.55 17.50 -4.57
C ASP A 26 6.22 18.19 -5.75
N GLU A 27 5.45 18.52 -6.78
CA GLU A 27 5.91 19.35 -7.88
C GLU A 27 5.45 20.79 -7.70
N TYR A 28 6.41 21.72 -7.69
CA TYR A 28 6.13 23.15 -7.59
C TYR A 28 6.16 23.79 -8.98
N PRO A 29 5.04 24.33 -9.47
CA PRO A 29 5.02 25.06 -10.72
C PRO A 29 5.69 26.43 -10.57
N TYR A 30 6.43 26.85 -11.60
CA TYR A 30 6.96 28.21 -11.71
C TYR A 30 6.90 28.68 -13.16
N GLU A 31 6.66 29.97 -13.35
CA GLU A 31 6.60 30.58 -14.68
C GLU A 31 8.00 30.83 -15.24
N THR A 32 8.19 30.51 -16.51
CA THR A 32 9.38 30.86 -17.30
C THR A 32 8.94 31.43 -18.63
N TYR A 33 9.87 32.02 -19.39
CA TYR A 33 9.63 32.43 -20.77
C TYR A 33 10.51 31.63 -21.72
N VAL A 34 9.95 31.21 -22.84
CA VAL A 34 10.72 30.76 -24.01
C VAL A 34 10.62 31.83 -25.11
N ILE A 35 11.70 32.02 -25.87
CA ILE A 35 11.72 32.98 -26.98
C ILE A 35 11.48 32.19 -28.26
N GLU A 36 10.31 32.37 -28.85
CA GLU A 36 9.96 31.80 -30.15
C GLU A 36 9.72 32.95 -31.13
N GLY A 37 10.50 32.98 -32.22
CA GLY A 37 10.37 34.03 -33.26
C GLY A 37 10.58 35.46 -32.76
N GLY A 38 11.29 35.66 -31.64
CA GLY A 38 11.50 36.98 -31.03
C GLY A 38 10.39 37.43 -30.06
N VAL A 39 9.37 36.59 -29.84
CA VAL A 39 8.30 36.83 -28.85
C VAL A 39 8.58 36.01 -27.59
N LYS A 40 8.41 36.63 -26.41
CA LYS A 40 8.46 35.93 -25.12
C LYS A 40 7.12 35.24 -24.87
N VAL A 41 7.12 33.91 -24.91
CA VAL A 41 5.94 33.09 -24.62
C VAL A 41 6.03 32.62 -23.17
N PRO A 42 5.04 32.92 -22.30
CA PRO A 42 5.01 32.39 -20.94
C PRO A 42 4.80 30.87 -20.98
N THR A 43 5.55 30.14 -20.17
CA THR A 43 5.51 28.67 -20.09
C THR A 43 5.64 28.27 -18.63
N ILE A 44 4.83 27.32 -18.18
CA ILE A 44 4.91 26.77 -16.82
C ILE A 44 5.90 25.61 -16.82
N LYS A 45 6.85 25.62 -15.89
CA LYS A 45 7.75 24.51 -15.60
C LYS A 45 7.51 24.01 -14.19
N PHE A 46 7.87 22.75 -13.95
CA PHE A 46 7.70 22.10 -12.65
C PHE A 46 9.06 21.82 -12.04
N LYS A 47 9.16 22.01 -10.72
CA LYS A 47 10.33 21.65 -9.92
C LYS A 47 9.90 20.67 -8.84
N THR A 48 10.36 19.43 -8.93
CA THR A 48 10.12 18.40 -7.92
C THR A 48 10.91 18.71 -6.65
N VAL A 49 10.25 18.60 -5.50
CA VAL A 49 10.81 18.80 -4.16
C VAL A 49 10.34 17.64 -3.28
N GLY A 50 11.29 16.94 -2.66
CA GLY A 50 11.03 15.75 -1.86
C GLY A 50 12.27 14.87 -1.70
N ALA A 51 12.06 13.58 -1.46
CA ALA A 51 13.09 12.57 -1.31
C ALA A 51 13.17 11.66 -2.54
N THR A 52 14.37 11.50 -3.09
CA THR A 52 14.69 10.55 -4.15
C THR A 52 15.72 9.55 -3.63
N LEU A 53 15.51 8.27 -3.93
CA LEU A 53 16.46 7.20 -3.68
C LEU A 53 16.62 6.39 -4.98
N LEU A 54 17.84 6.35 -5.47
CA LEU A 54 18.29 5.47 -6.54
C LEU A 54 19.23 4.44 -5.92
N VAL A 55 19.01 3.16 -6.19
CA VAL A 55 19.81 2.08 -5.65
C VAL A 55 19.99 0.95 -6.65
N THR A 56 21.19 0.39 -6.69
CA THR A 56 21.50 -0.85 -7.41
C THR A 56 22.16 -1.81 -6.44
N PRO A 57 21.48 -2.89 -6.00
CA PRO A 57 22.04 -3.86 -5.08
C PRO A 57 22.79 -4.98 -5.80
N TYR A 58 23.79 -5.54 -5.12
CA TYR A 58 24.50 -6.76 -5.50
C TYR A 58 24.72 -7.59 -4.24
N ILE A 59 24.34 -8.87 -4.27
CA ILE A 59 24.46 -9.75 -3.09
C ILE A 59 25.83 -10.43 -3.16
N LYS A 60 26.61 -10.27 -2.09
CA LYS A 60 27.94 -10.87 -1.95
C LYS A 60 27.91 -11.94 -0.87
N GLY A 61 28.06 -13.20 -1.29
CA GLY A 61 27.96 -14.33 -0.36
C GLY A 61 26.53 -14.51 0.16
N GLU A 62 26.37 -14.89 1.43
CA GLU A 62 25.05 -15.18 2.02
C GLU A 62 24.38 -13.99 2.72
N LYS A 63 25.15 -13.04 3.25
CA LYS A 63 24.63 -11.99 4.16
C LYS A 63 25.17 -10.59 3.90
N GLU A 64 26.02 -10.37 2.91
CA GLU A 64 26.55 -9.04 2.62
C GLU A 64 25.86 -8.48 1.37
N VAL A 65 25.38 -7.24 1.46
CA VAL A 65 24.77 -6.52 0.34
C VAL A 65 25.67 -5.34 -0.02
N VAL A 66 26.15 -5.34 -1.25
CA VAL A 66 26.81 -4.19 -1.85
C VAL A 66 25.75 -3.33 -2.51
N LEU A 67 25.75 -2.04 -2.20
CA LEU A 67 24.77 -1.09 -2.70
C LEU A 67 25.50 0.08 -3.38
N ASP A 68 25.19 0.35 -4.65
CA ASP A 68 25.45 1.66 -5.26
C ASP A 68 24.21 2.53 -5.03
N ILE A 69 24.39 3.67 -4.35
CA ILE A 69 23.30 4.45 -3.80
C ILE A 69 23.47 5.91 -4.16
N GLU A 70 22.41 6.52 -4.66
CA GLU A 70 22.25 7.96 -4.77
C GLU A 70 20.96 8.38 -4.06
N SER A 71 21.12 9.08 -2.93
CA SER A 71 20.01 9.61 -2.14
C SER A 71 20.01 11.13 -2.20
N GLU A 72 18.84 11.71 -2.45
CA GLU A 72 18.63 13.15 -2.50
C GLU A 72 17.41 13.52 -1.66
N VAL A 73 17.53 14.54 -0.81
CA VAL A 73 16.41 15.13 -0.06
C VAL A 73 16.40 16.61 -0.33
N SER A 74 15.27 17.12 -0.79
CA SER A 74 15.07 18.51 -1.14
C SER A 74 13.87 19.11 -0.40
N GLU A 75 13.98 20.38 -0.03
CA GLU A 75 12.94 21.12 0.67
C GLU A 75 12.85 22.58 0.19
N ILE A 76 11.68 23.19 0.30
CA ILE A 76 11.52 24.63 0.07
C ILE A 76 12.16 25.37 1.25
N THR A 77 13.23 26.13 1.00
CA THR A 77 14.00 26.84 2.04
C THR A 77 13.73 28.34 2.08
N GLY A 78 12.98 28.88 1.11
CA GLY A 78 12.66 30.30 1.08
C GLY A 78 11.61 30.65 0.03
N ALA A 79 11.02 31.83 0.22
CA ALA A 79 10.12 32.43 -0.75
C ALA A 79 10.90 32.80 -2.03
N PRO A 80 10.30 32.69 -3.22
CA PRO A 80 10.91 33.15 -4.45
C PRO A 80 11.28 34.65 -4.33
N PRO A 81 12.43 35.09 -4.88
CA PRO A 81 12.84 36.49 -4.83
C PRO A 81 11.89 37.45 -5.56
N PHE A 82 11.03 36.94 -6.45
CA PHE A 82 9.97 37.66 -7.18
C PHE A 82 8.91 36.67 -7.71
N PRO A 83 7.69 37.11 -8.09
CA PRO A 83 6.56 36.22 -8.38
C PRO A 83 6.79 35.17 -9.47
N THR A 84 7.70 35.42 -10.42
CA THR A 84 8.03 34.51 -11.53
C THR A 84 9.32 33.72 -11.30
N ALA A 85 9.96 33.86 -10.13
CA ALA A 85 11.16 33.08 -9.82
C ALA A 85 10.79 31.64 -9.42
N PRO A 86 11.64 30.65 -9.74
CA PRO A 86 11.49 29.31 -9.17
C PRO A 86 11.62 29.36 -7.65
N PRO A 87 11.02 28.39 -6.94
CA PRO A 87 11.19 28.28 -5.49
C PRO A 87 12.66 28.10 -5.11
N ILE A 88 13.05 28.63 -3.95
CA ILE A 88 14.38 28.38 -3.39
C ILE A 88 14.36 27.00 -2.75
N VAL A 89 14.99 26.02 -3.42
CA VAL A 89 15.04 24.63 -2.97
C VAL A 89 16.42 24.34 -2.35
N GLY A 90 16.42 23.89 -1.11
CA GLY A 90 17.62 23.36 -0.46
C GLY A 90 17.71 21.86 -0.74
N THR A 91 18.80 21.43 -1.36
CA THR A 91 19.03 20.02 -1.73
C THR A 91 20.19 19.44 -0.93
N ARG A 92 20.01 18.22 -0.44
CA ARG A 92 21.01 17.42 0.27
C ARG A 92 21.17 16.13 -0.50
N LYS A 93 22.38 15.82 -0.95
CA LYS A 93 22.63 14.68 -1.82
C LYS A 93 23.82 13.88 -1.31
N ALA A 94 23.69 12.56 -1.31
CA ALA A 94 24.74 11.62 -1.00
C ALA A 94 24.81 10.58 -2.12
N ARG A 95 26.02 10.31 -2.62
CA ARG A 95 26.28 9.23 -3.56
C ARG A 95 27.45 8.41 -3.05
N THR A 96 27.25 7.11 -2.89
CA THR A 96 28.28 6.22 -2.35
C THR A 96 28.05 4.79 -2.81
N GLN A 97 29.11 3.99 -2.76
CA GLN A 97 29.04 2.55 -2.86
C GLN A 97 29.50 1.95 -1.54
N ILE A 98 28.67 1.13 -0.92
CA ILE A 98 28.92 0.55 0.40
C ILE A 98 28.64 -0.95 0.41
N ALA A 99 29.35 -1.68 1.26
CA ALA A 99 29.00 -3.06 1.63
C ALA A 99 28.48 -3.05 3.07
N VAL A 100 27.36 -3.72 3.29
CA VAL A 100 26.66 -3.75 4.57
C VAL A 100 25.96 -5.09 4.73
N ASP A 101 25.97 -5.62 5.95
CA ASP A 101 25.32 -6.89 6.25
C ASP A 101 23.79 -6.76 6.17
N ASP A 102 23.12 -7.85 5.82
CA ASP A 102 21.67 -7.97 5.82
C ASP A 102 21.07 -7.59 7.18
N GLY A 103 20.10 -6.68 7.17
CA GLY A 103 19.46 -6.12 8.37
C GLY A 103 20.33 -5.15 9.18
N ALA A 104 21.59 -4.93 8.81
CA ALA A 104 22.46 -3.98 9.51
C ALA A 104 22.26 -2.54 8.99
N THR A 105 22.22 -1.58 9.92
CA THR A 105 22.14 -0.16 9.58
C THR A 105 23.53 0.46 9.53
N ILE A 106 23.85 1.15 8.44
CA ILE A 106 25.08 1.94 8.29
C ILE A 106 24.76 3.42 8.03
N VAL A 107 25.65 4.30 8.49
CA VAL A 107 25.63 5.73 8.19
C VAL A 107 26.44 5.98 6.92
N ILE A 108 25.79 6.46 5.86
CA ILE A 108 26.46 6.74 4.58
C ILE A 108 26.92 8.19 4.43
N GLY A 109 26.48 9.07 5.32
CA GLY A 109 26.90 10.47 5.30
C GLY A 109 26.26 11.31 6.40
N GLY A 110 26.88 12.46 6.66
CA GLY A 110 26.34 13.47 7.54
C GLY A 110 26.93 14.86 7.31
N LEU A 111 26.16 15.89 7.61
CA LEU A 111 26.58 17.29 7.53
C LEU A 111 26.12 18.00 8.81
N LEU A 112 27.08 18.48 9.59
CA LEU A 112 26.87 19.35 10.73
C LEU A 112 27.23 20.78 10.32
N ARG A 113 26.25 21.69 10.31
CA ARG A 113 26.45 23.10 9.99
C ARG A 113 25.92 23.97 11.12
N GLU A 114 26.76 24.87 11.62
CA GLU A 114 26.36 25.93 12.55
C GLU A 114 26.58 27.29 11.88
N THR A 115 25.57 28.16 11.92
CA THR A 115 25.61 29.50 11.35
C THR A 115 25.22 30.51 12.42
N ASP A 116 26.19 31.34 12.83
CA ASP A 116 26.01 32.41 13.81
C ASP A 116 25.92 33.77 13.09
N LYS A 117 24.72 34.33 12.99
CA LYS A 117 24.49 35.66 12.40
C LYS A 117 24.28 36.70 13.51
N LYS A 118 25.22 37.62 13.67
CA LYS A 118 25.15 38.74 14.61
C LYS A 118 24.89 40.04 13.85
N THR A 119 23.71 40.62 14.02
CA THR A 119 23.35 41.93 13.48
C THR A 119 23.40 42.96 14.61
N ARG A 120 24.11 44.07 14.38
CA ARG A 120 24.14 45.21 15.31
C ARG A 120 23.64 46.45 14.56
N GLU A 121 22.51 46.96 15.00
CA GLU A 121 21.92 48.20 14.52
C GLU A 121 21.99 49.24 15.63
N GLY A 122 22.14 50.52 15.29
CA GLY A 122 22.23 51.55 16.31
C GLY A 122 22.20 52.94 15.72
N ILE A 123 21.83 53.91 16.56
CA ILE A 123 21.75 55.31 16.14
C ILE A 123 23.19 55.83 15.90
N PRO A 124 23.48 56.46 14.75
CA PRO A 124 24.79 57.07 14.49
C PRO A 124 25.20 58.03 15.61
N PHE A 125 26.50 58.11 15.92
CA PHE A 125 27.11 58.86 17.05
C PHE A 125 26.75 58.35 18.46
N LEU A 126 25.47 58.21 18.81
CA LEU A 126 25.02 57.77 20.15
C LEU A 126 25.44 56.34 20.48
N SER A 127 25.47 55.46 19.49
CA SER A 127 25.92 54.06 19.62
C SER A 127 27.42 53.90 19.93
N ARG A 128 28.22 54.97 19.80
CA ARG A 128 29.68 54.97 20.03
C ARG A 128 30.08 55.57 21.38
N LEU A 129 29.14 56.11 22.15
CA LEU A 129 29.44 56.69 23.46
C LEU A 129 29.95 55.61 24.43
N PRO A 130 31.08 55.85 25.12
CA PRO A 130 31.52 54.97 26.20
C PRO A 130 30.43 54.96 27.30
N LEU A 131 30.23 53.79 27.94
CA LEU A 131 29.23 53.54 29.00
C LEU A 131 27.75 53.55 28.58
N LEU A 132 27.33 54.45 27.68
CA LEU A 132 25.91 54.64 27.32
C LEU A 132 25.52 54.06 25.95
N GLY A 133 26.48 53.74 25.08
CA GLY A 133 26.20 53.30 23.71
C GLY A 133 25.42 52.00 23.58
N SER A 134 25.38 51.16 24.63
CA SER A 134 24.57 49.92 24.66
C SER A 134 23.07 50.18 24.71
N LEU A 135 22.62 51.29 25.30
CA LEU A 135 21.20 51.68 25.34
C LEU A 135 20.67 52.15 23.97
N PHE A 136 21.58 52.55 23.08
CA PHE A 136 21.28 53.04 21.73
C PHE A 136 21.71 52.07 20.63
N THR A 137 21.99 50.80 20.98
CA THR A 137 22.24 49.73 20.02
C THR A 137 21.29 48.56 20.23
N TYR A 138 20.72 48.10 19.13
CA TYR A 138 19.96 46.87 19.04
C TYR A 138 20.89 45.76 18.53
N LYS A 139 20.91 44.62 19.23
CA LYS A 139 21.72 43.46 18.85
C LYS A 139 20.78 42.28 18.62
N THR A 140 20.79 41.74 17.41
CA THR A 140 20.12 40.49 17.09
C THR A 140 21.18 39.42 16.89
N THR A 141 21.10 38.32 17.62
CA THR A 141 21.90 37.12 17.36
C THR A 141 20.96 36.03 16.88
N LYS A 142 21.18 35.52 15.67
CA LYS A 142 20.48 34.37 15.12
C LYS A 142 21.48 33.22 15.00
N LYS A 143 21.22 32.12 15.70
CA LYS A 143 21.98 30.88 15.59
C LYS A 143 21.16 29.87 14.81
N GLU A 144 21.73 29.26 13.78
CA GLU A 144 21.10 28.22 12.99
C GLU A 144 22.01 26.99 13.00
N LYS A 145 21.50 25.87 13.53
CA LYS A 145 22.19 24.58 13.53
C LYS A 145 21.45 23.63 12.59
N THR A 146 22.18 22.93 11.73
CA THR A 146 21.64 21.97 10.77
C THR A 146 22.44 20.68 10.86
N ASP A 147 21.79 19.61 11.31
CA ASP A 147 22.36 18.28 11.49
C ASP A 147 21.70 17.36 10.46
N LEU A 148 22.44 16.84 9.49
CA LEU A 148 21.99 15.82 8.54
C LEU A 148 22.74 14.52 8.84
N LEU A 149 22.00 13.41 8.93
CA LEU A 149 22.53 12.05 8.97
C LEU A 149 21.71 11.21 8.00
N VAL A 150 22.40 10.39 7.19
CA VAL A 150 21.77 9.49 6.23
C VAL A 150 22.09 8.06 6.61
N PHE A 151 21.04 7.29 6.88
CA PHE A 151 21.09 5.90 7.31
C PHE A 151 20.52 4.99 6.25
N ILE A 152 21.10 3.81 6.10
CA ILE A 152 20.65 2.79 5.15
C ILE A 152 20.68 1.44 5.84
N THR A 153 19.62 0.65 5.61
CA THR A 153 19.45 -0.70 6.14
C THR A 153 18.91 -1.57 5.02
N PRO A 154 19.73 -2.41 4.37
CA PRO A 154 19.23 -3.37 3.40
C PRO A 154 18.57 -4.55 4.08
N TYR A 155 17.65 -5.18 3.37
CA TYR A 155 17.05 -6.46 3.73
C TYR A 155 17.10 -7.36 2.51
N ILE A 156 17.70 -8.53 2.64
CA ILE A 156 17.64 -9.60 1.64
C ILE A 156 16.31 -10.32 1.84
N LEU A 157 15.44 -10.25 0.83
CA LEU A 157 14.20 -11.00 0.82
C LEU A 157 14.51 -12.40 0.27
N SER A 158 14.63 -13.38 1.16
CA SER A 158 14.61 -14.80 0.80
C SER A 158 13.25 -15.40 1.16
N GLU A 159 12.81 -16.41 0.41
CA GLU A 159 11.57 -17.15 0.72
C GLU A 159 11.56 -17.68 2.17
N GLU A 160 12.73 -18.01 2.74
CA GLU A 160 12.89 -18.48 4.13
C GLU A 160 12.75 -17.38 5.20
N LEU A 161 13.15 -16.13 4.90
CA LEU A 161 13.01 -14.98 5.82
C LEU A 161 11.59 -14.39 5.81
N GLU A 162 10.87 -14.56 4.70
CA GLU A 162 9.43 -14.32 4.66
C GLU A 162 8.71 -15.28 5.61
N GLU A 163 9.05 -16.57 5.62
CA GLU A 163 8.45 -17.56 6.52
C GLU A 163 8.61 -17.21 8.02
N GLU A 164 9.78 -16.81 8.52
CA GLU A 164 9.96 -16.51 9.95
C GLU A 164 9.18 -15.27 10.43
N ASN A 165 9.17 -14.19 9.64
CA ASN A 165 8.43 -12.95 9.96
C ASN A 165 6.92 -13.09 9.72
N MET A 166 6.54 -13.87 8.72
CA MET A 166 5.18 -14.31 8.51
C MET A 166 4.72 -15.17 9.68
N VAL A 167 5.41 -16.24 10.05
CA VAL A 167 5.04 -17.18 11.13
C VAL A 167 4.73 -16.48 12.46
N GLN A 168 5.43 -15.41 12.84
CA GLN A 168 5.13 -14.68 14.08
C GLN A 168 3.84 -13.84 14.01
N LYS A 169 3.55 -13.21 12.87
CA LYS A 169 2.31 -12.43 12.67
C LYS A 169 1.12 -13.30 12.24
N ILE A 170 1.40 -14.45 11.64
CA ILE A 170 0.45 -15.36 11.02
C ILE A 170 0.03 -16.48 11.95
N LYS A 171 0.87 -16.91 12.91
CA LYS A 171 0.48 -17.90 13.93
C LYS A 171 -0.92 -17.66 14.52
N PRO A 172 -1.29 -16.44 14.97
CA PRO A 172 -2.63 -16.20 15.50
C PRO A 172 -3.72 -16.30 14.42
N LEU A 173 -3.45 -15.91 13.16
CA LEU A 173 -4.40 -16.04 12.05
C LEU A 173 -4.59 -17.50 11.59
N LYS A 174 -3.51 -18.27 11.51
CA LYS A 174 -3.56 -19.70 11.21
C LYS A 174 -4.39 -20.46 12.24
N VAL A 175 -4.22 -20.13 13.53
CA VAL A 175 -5.04 -20.69 14.61
C VAL A 175 -6.51 -20.29 14.47
N GLN A 176 -6.81 -19.04 14.10
CA GLN A 176 -8.20 -18.62 13.84
C GLN A 176 -8.82 -19.37 12.64
N ILE A 177 -8.04 -19.59 11.58
CA ILE A 177 -8.48 -20.35 10.41
C ILE A 177 -8.69 -21.83 10.78
N GLU A 178 -7.76 -22.47 11.50
CA GLU A 178 -7.92 -23.84 12.02
C GLU A 178 -9.12 -23.96 12.99
N GLU A 179 -9.35 -22.97 13.83
CA GLU A 179 -10.56 -22.92 14.68
C GLU A 179 -11.84 -22.79 13.86
N LEU A 180 -11.85 -22.00 12.78
CA LEU A 180 -12.99 -21.91 11.86
C LEU A 180 -13.22 -23.23 11.13
N TYR A 181 -12.17 -23.94 10.71
CA TYR A 181 -12.27 -25.29 10.14
C TYR A 181 -12.82 -26.31 11.16
N GLN A 182 -12.42 -26.22 12.43
CA GLN A 182 -12.89 -27.13 13.48
C GLN A 182 -14.31 -26.77 13.97
N LYS A 183 -14.68 -25.48 13.96
CA LYS A 183 -16.02 -24.98 14.31
C LYS A 183 -17.01 -25.11 13.16
N GLY A 184 -16.52 -25.18 11.92
CA GLY A 184 -17.30 -25.45 10.71
C GLY A 184 -17.89 -26.85 10.79
N LEU A 185 -19.14 -26.91 11.27
CA LEU A 185 -19.95 -28.11 11.32
C LEU A 185 -19.83 -28.91 10.02
N ASP A 186 -19.73 -30.23 10.13
CA ASP A 186 -19.66 -31.20 9.03
C ASP A 186 -20.80 -30.95 8.00
N TYR A 187 -20.54 -30.07 7.03
CA TYR A 187 -21.52 -29.53 6.09
C TYR A 187 -22.05 -30.62 5.14
N LYS A 188 -21.23 -31.65 4.88
CA LYS A 188 -21.63 -32.87 4.18
C LYS A 188 -22.67 -33.69 4.98
N LYS A 189 -22.74 -33.53 6.31
CA LYS A 189 -23.77 -34.16 7.16
C LYS A 189 -24.96 -33.26 7.48
N LEU A 190 -24.79 -31.94 7.54
CA LEU A 190 -25.87 -31.00 7.89
C LEU A 190 -26.67 -30.47 6.70
N GLY A 191 -26.14 -30.54 5.47
CA GLY A 191 -26.83 -30.05 4.27
C GLY A 191 -26.96 -28.53 4.18
N ASP A 192 -26.19 -27.80 4.99
CA ASP A 192 -26.21 -26.33 5.09
C ASP A 192 -25.09 -25.72 4.22
N TYR A 193 -25.22 -25.92 2.92
CA TYR A 193 -24.21 -25.57 1.91
C TYR A 193 -24.01 -24.06 1.76
N GLU A 194 -25.04 -23.24 2.00
CA GLU A 194 -24.96 -21.78 1.94
C GLU A 194 -24.00 -21.22 2.99
N LYS A 195 -24.09 -21.70 4.25
CA LYS A 195 -23.14 -21.31 5.30
C LYS A 195 -21.73 -21.79 4.98
N ALA A 196 -21.59 -22.99 4.43
CA ALA A 196 -20.28 -23.53 4.05
C ALA A 196 -19.60 -22.66 2.97
N GLN A 197 -20.37 -22.14 2.01
CA GLN A 197 -19.86 -21.22 1.00
C GLN A 197 -19.41 -19.88 1.60
N GLU A 198 -20.22 -19.26 2.46
CA GLU A 198 -19.88 -18.01 3.16
C GLU A 198 -18.55 -18.14 3.93
N TYR A 199 -18.36 -19.25 4.64
CA TYR A 199 -17.11 -19.52 5.36
C TYR A 199 -15.91 -19.71 4.42
N LEU A 200 -16.06 -20.49 3.34
CA LEU A 200 -14.95 -20.76 2.41
C LEU A 200 -14.56 -19.53 1.59
N GLU A 201 -15.51 -18.65 1.26
CA GLU A 201 -15.23 -17.35 0.64
C GLU A 201 -14.40 -16.46 1.57
N GLU A 202 -14.77 -16.38 2.85
CA GLU A 202 -14.03 -15.62 3.86
C GLU A 202 -12.59 -16.16 4.04
N VAL A 203 -12.43 -17.48 4.09
CA VAL A 203 -11.10 -18.12 4.19
C VAL A 203 -10.28 -17.86 2.92
N THR A 204 -10.89 -17.90 1.74
CA THR A 204 -10.21 -17.65 0.46
C THR A 204 -9.76 -16.18 0.34
N GLU A 205 -10.61 -15.22 0.72
CA GLU A 205 -10.27 -13.79 0.72
C GLU A 205 -9.11 -13.48 1.66
N LYS A 206 -9.15 -14.02 2.89
CA LYS A 206 -8.06 -13.90 3.86
C LYS A 206 -6.80 -14.58 3.34
N SER A 207 -6.92 -15.77 2.74
CA SER A 207 -5.76 -16.49 2.17
C SER A 207 -5.09 -15.72 1.04
N ARG A 208 -5.85 -15.05 0.16
CA ARG A 208 -5.29 -14.14 -0.88
C ARG A 208 -4.63 -12.92 -0.27
N THR A 209 -5.28 -12.29 0.69
CA THR A 209 -4.79 -11.07 1.34
C THR A 209 -3.47 -11.30 2.08
N TYR A 210 -3.30 -12.48 2.67
CA TYR A 210 -2.15 -12.83 3.51
C TYR A 210 -1.16 -13.82 2.86
N GLY A 211 -1.36 -14.22 1.60
CA GLY A 211 -0.40 -15.02 0.82
C GLY A 211 -0.38 -16.53 1.14
N PHE A 212 -1.48 -17.10 1.65
CA PHE A 212 -1.55 -18.53 2.04
C PHE A 212 -1.87 -19.46 0.87
N SER A 213 -0.91 -19.66 -0.03
CA SER A 213 -1.08 -20.49 -1.22
C SER A 213 -1.56 -21.93 -0.91
N SER A 214 -1.07 -22.54 0.19
CA SER A 214 -1.46 -23.91 0.57
C SER A 214 -2.94 -24.07 0.92
N TYR A 215 -3.55 -23.03 1.52
CA TYR A 215 -4.97 -23.03 1.87
C TYR A 215 -5.82 -22.63 0.67
N LEU A 216 -5.35 -21.65 -0.11
CA LEU A 216 -6.01 -21.15 -1.31
C LEU A 216 -6.38 -22.27 -2.28
N GLU A 217 -5.41 -23.12 -2.64
CA GLU A 217 -5.68 -24.22 -3.57
C GLU A 217 -6.68 -25.24 -3.03
N SER A 218 -6.70 -25.44 -1.70
CA SER A 218 -7.61 -26.38 -1.04
C SER A 218 -9.02 -25.82 -0.93
N THR A 219 -9.17 -24.54 -0.56
CA THR A 219 -10.47 -23.88 -0.42
C THR A 219 -11.13 -23.64 -1.77
N GLU A 220 -10.36 -23.27 -2.80
CA GLU A 220 -10.90 -23.10 -4.15
C GLU A 220 -11.45 -24.40 -4.72
N LYS A 221 -10.81 -25.55 -4.41
CA LYS A 221 -11.32 -26.88 -4.79
C LYS A 221 -12.61 -27.24 -4.06
N GLU A 222 -12.69 -26.97 -2.76
CA GLU A 222 -13.90 -27.21 -1.96
C GLU A 222 -15.07 -26.32 -2.38
N LEU A 223 -14.80 -25.05 -2.70
CA LEU A 223 -15.79 -24.11 -3.24
C LEU A 223 -16.37 -24.63 -4.56
N LEU A 224 -15.52 -25.14 -5.44
CA LEU A 224 -15.91 -25.69 -6.73
C LEU A 224 -16.73 -27.00 -6.59
N GLU A 225 -16.41 -27.83 -5.58
CA GLU A 225 -17.21 -29.02 -5.25
C GLU A 225 -18.60 -28.61 -4.72
N LEU A 226 -18.68 -27.58 -3.88
CA LEU A 226 -19.95 -27.06 -3.36
C LEU A 226 -20.85 -26.49 -4.46
N GLU A 227 -20.31 -25.65 -5.36
CA GLU A 227 -21.08 -25.14 -6.49
C GLU A 227 -21.64 -26.28 -7.37
N ARG A 228 -20.89 -27.38 -7.50
CA ARG A 228 -21.34 -28.56 -8.24
C ARG A 228 -22.50 -29.25 -7.52
N LEU A 229 -22.37 -29.46 -6.20
CA LEU A 229 -23.41 -30.09 -5.38
C LEU A 229 -24.68 -29.25 -5.31
N GLU A 230 -24.57 -27.93 -5.26
CA GLU A 230 -25.72 -27.04 -5.25
C GLU A 230 -26.48 -27.09 -6.59
N LYS A 231 -25.76 -27.10 -7.71
CA LYS A 231 -26.36 -27.31 -9.04
C LYS A 231 -27.08 -28.65 -9.13
N GLU A 232 -26.45 -29.73 -8.66
CA GLU A 232 -27.05 -31.06 -8.63
C GLU A 232 -28.34 -31.08 -7.79
N ARG A 233 -28.34 -30.43 -6.62
CA ARG A 233 -29.53 -30.31 -5.74
C ARG A 233 -30.67 -29.55 -6.43
N VAL A 234 -30.38 -28.41 -7.03
CA VAL A 234 -31.39 -27.58 -7.72
C VAL A 234 -32.02 -28.35 -8.89
N GLU A 235 -31.21 -29.06 -9.68
CA GLU A 235 -31.72 -29.91 -10.75
C GLU A 235 -32.61 -31.05 -10.24
N GLU A 236 -32.27 -31.66 -9.10
CA GLU A 236 -33.05 -32.74 -8.50
C GLU A 236 -34.41 -32.23 -7.97
N GLU A 237 -34.44 -31.08 -7.30
CA GLU A 237 -35.67 -30.42 -6.87
C GLU A 237 -36.59 -30.05 -8.04
N GLU A 238 -36.03 -29.55 -9.14
CA GLU A 238 -36.81 -29.29 -10.36
C GLU A 238 -37.40 -30.57 -10.95
N ARG A 239 -36.62 -31.66 -11.00
CA ARG A 239 -37.10 -32.97 -11.48
C ARG A 239 -38.22 -33.51 -10.61
N GLU A 240 -38.14 -33.37 -9.29
CA GLU A 240 -39.22 -33.78 -8.38
C GLU A 240 -40.50 -32.94 -8.56
N LYS A 241 -40.37 -31.62 -8.69
CA LYS A 241 -41.52 -30.72 -8.97
C LYS A 241 -42.22 -31.10 -10.28
N VAL A 242 -41.46 -31.41 -11.33
CA VAL A 242 -42.02 -31.86 -12.61
C VAL A 242 -42.76 -33.19 -12.45
N LYS A 243 -42.18 -34.19 -11.75
CA LYS A 243 -42.83 -35.48 -11.51
C LYS A 243 -44.13 -35.34 -10.71
N LEU A 244 -44.14 -34.52 -9.66
CA LEU A 244 -45.33 -34.25 -8.86
C LEU A 244 -46.44 -33.60 -9.69
N GLU A 245 -46.08 -32.65 -10.55
CA GLU A 245 -47.02 -31.99 -11.45
C GLU A 245 -47.58 -32.95 -12.52
N GLU A 246 -46.74 -33.81 -13.09
CA GLU A 246 -47.19 -34.87 -14.01
C GLU A 246 -48.15 -35.85 -13.34
N GLU A 247 -47.88 -36.26 -12.09
CA GLU A 247 -48.75 -37.15 -11.33
C GLU A 247 -50.10 -36.48 -11.00
N ARG A 248 -50.08 -35.18 -10.65
CA ARG A 248 -51.28 -34.36 -10.43
C ARG A 248 -52.16 -34.32 -11.68
N ILE A 249 -51.56 -34.02 -12.84
CA ILE A 249 -52.25 -34.00 -14.14
C ILE A 249 -52.85 -35.38 -14.47
N ARG A 250 -52.11 -36.46 -14.18
CA ARG A 250 -52.59 -37.84 -14.41
C ARG A 250 -53.79 -38.18 -13.54
N LYS A 251 -53.78 -37.82 -12.25
CA LYS A 251 -54.89 -38.05 -11.32
C LYS A 251 -56.15 -37.28 -11.75
N GLU A 252 -56.01 -36.01 -12.14
CA GLU A 252 -57.12 -35.19 -12.65
C GLU A 252 -57.75 -35.79 -13.92
N LYS A 253 -56.94 -36.29 -14.86
CA LYS A 253 -57.45 -36.96 -16.08
C LYS A 253 -58.24 -38.22 -15.75
N ILE A 254 -57.75 -39.05 -14.82
CA ILE A 254 -58.44 -40.28 -14.39
C ILE A 254 -59.77 -39.92 -13.71
N GLU A 255 -59.80 -38.88 -12.89
CA GLU A 255 -61.01 -38.43 -12.21
C GLU A 255 -62.06 -37.89 -13.19
N LYS A 256 -61.65 -37.05 -14.15
CA LYS A 256 -62.53 -36.57 -15.23
C LYS A 256 -63.11 -37.74 -16.05
N ALA A 257 -62.30 -38.73 -16.40
CA ALA A 257 -62.75 -39.91 -17.13
C ALA A 257 -63.75 -40.77 -16.33
N LYS A 258 -63.55 -40.89 -15.00
CA LYS A 258 -64.52 -41.56 -14.11
C LYS A 258 -65.85 -40.80 -14.06
N GLN A 259 -65.81 -39.48 -13.89
CA GLN A 259 -67.01 -38.64 -13.86
C GLN A 259 -67.77 -38.70 -15.19
N GLU A 260 -67.07 -38.70 -16.31
CA GLU A 260 -67.67 -38.83 -17.64
C GLU A 260 -68.29 -40.21 -17.87
N LYS A 261 -67.62 -41.29 -17.43
CA LYS A 261 -68.18 -42.65 -17.49
C LYS A 261 -69.42 -42.81 -16.61
N GLU A 262 -69.46 -42.18 -15.44
CA GLU A 262 -70.68 -42.15 -14.61
C GLU A 262 -71.81 -41.34 -15.26
N ARG A 263 -71.50 -40.21 -15.90
CA ARG A 263 -72.49 -39.44 -16.67
C ARG A 263 -73.08 -40.25 -17.82
N ILE A 264 -72.25 -40.96 -18.58
CA ILE A 264 -72.70 -41.82 -19.69
C ILE A 264 -73.56 -42.98 -19.16
N LYS A 265 -73.17 -43.59 -18.03
CA LYS A 265 -73.96 -44.68 -17.41
C LYS A 265 -75.32 -44.20 -16.91
N LYS A 266 -75.42 -42.97 -16.40
CA LYS A 266 -76.70 -42.35 -16.02
C LYS A 266 -77.55 -41.96 -17.22
N ALA A 267 -76.94 -41.58 -18.35
CA ALA A 267 -77.66 -41.19 -19.57
C ALA A 267 -78.14 -42.39 -20.43
N GLY A 268 -77.57 -43.59 -20.24
CA GLY A 268 -77.99 -44.81 -20.94
C GLY A 268 -78.90 -45.74 -20.12
N LEU A 269 -79.45 -45.25 -19.01
CA LEU A 269 -80.38 -45.98 -18.13
C LEU A 269 -81.83 -45.43 -18.22
N GLU A 270 -82.12 -44.60 -19.23
CA GLU A 270 -83.47 -44.23 -19.71
C GLU A 270 -83.77 -44.96 -21.01
#